data_AF-A0A5B7JDZ4-F1
#
_entry.id   AF-A0A5B7JDZ4-F1
#
_cell.length_a   1.000
_cell.length_b   1.000
_cell.length_c   1.000
_cell.angle_alpha   90.00
_cell.angle_beta   90.00
_cell.angle_gamma   90.00
#
_symmetry.space_group_name_H-M   'P 1'
#
loop_
_entity.id
_entity.type
_entity.pdbx_description
1 polymer ?
#
loop_
_entity_poly.entity_id
_entity_poly.type
_entity_poly.pdbx_seq_one_letter_code
_entity_poly.pdbx_strand_id
1 'polypeptide(L)'
;MAAWLAVVVVVVAAAAGVTEGQRENKVPVFLPDGDMKGFSLREDTPVGSSVYKLRGSDPEGTPVSFTVSGDYLSVDRNSGVVTLVQALDRESMAKIEAIITVTGMYSG
;
A
#
# COMPACT_ATOMS: atom_id res chain seq x y z
N MET A 1 -25.58 5.28 12.91
CA MET A 1 -24.39 4.76 13.61
C MET A 1 -23.38 4.43 12.52
N ALA A 2 -22.15 4.95 12.57
CA ALA A 2 -21.18 4.66 11.52
C ALA A 2 -20.62 3.24 11.66
N ALA A 3 -20.55 2.54 10.54
CA ALA A 3 -20.05 1.18 10.40
C ALA A 3 -18.59 1.15 9.96
N TRP A 4 -17.97 -0.03 10.10
CA TRP A 4 -16.62 -0.30 9.62
C TRP A 4 -16.69 -0.95 8.24
N LEU A 5 -15.82 -0.51 7.33
CA LEU A 5 -15.52 -1.20 6.07
C LEU A 5 -14.20 -1.95 6.20
N ALA A 6 -14.20 -3.19 5.73
CA ALA A 6 -12.95 -3.93 5.54
C ALA A 6 -12.21 -3.38 4.30
N VAL A 7 -10.90 -3.23 4.42
CA VAL A 7 -10.01 -2.97 3.29
C VAL A 7 -9.34 -4.29 2.92
N VAL A 8 -9.77 -4.86 1.81
CA VAL A 8 -9.21 -6.09 1.26
C VAL A 8 -8.06 -5.71 0.34
N VAL A 9 -6.86 -6.14 0.71
CA VAL A 9 -5.66 -5.82 -0.03
C VAL A 9 -5.00 -7.05 -0.63
N VAL A 10 -4.55 -6.93 -1.88
CA VAL A 10 -3.55 -7.81 -2.46
C VAL A 10 -2.21 -7.10 -2.37
N VAL A 11 -1.21 -7.79 -1.82
CA VAL A 11 0.09 -7.20 -1.53
C VAL A 11 1.13 -7.79 -2.47
N VAL A 12 1.85 -6.92 -3.20
CA VAL A 12 2.82 -7.30 -4.24
C VAL A 12 4.18 -6.69 -3.95
N ALA A 13 5.23 -7.48 -4.15
CA ALA A 13 6.62 -7.04 -4.11
C ALA A 13 7.23 -7.12 -5.51
N ALA A 14 7.93 -6.06 -5.95
CA ALA A 14 8.55 -6.00 -7.27
C ALA A 14 9.90 -5.26 -7.23
N ALA A 15 10.83 -5.62 -8.13
CA ALA A 15 12.08 -4.89 -8.31
C ALA A 15 12.10 -4.19 -9.67
N ALA A 16 12.29 -2.87 -9.71
CA ALA A 16 12.17 -2.06 -10.94
C ALA A 16 13.50 -1.85 -11.68
N GLY A 17 13.79 -2.60 -12.76
CA GLY A 17 15.05 -2.48 -13.52
C GLY A 17 15.92 -3.74 -13.68
N VAL A 18 15.35 -4.96 -13.64
CA VAL A 18 16.13 -6.20 -13.87
C VAL A 18 16.72 -6.18 -15.29
N THR A 19 18.05 -6.22 -15.46
CA THR A 19 18.70 -6.50 -16.75
C THR A 19 19.34 -7.90 -16.70
N GLU A 20 19.52 -8.55 -17.86
CA GLU A 20 19.89 -9.97 -18.01
C GLU A 20 21.23 -10.39 -17.36
N GLY A 21 22.00 -9.46 -16.78
CA GLY A 21 23.27 -9.74 -16.09
C GLY A 21 23.23 -9.78 -14.56
N GLN A 22 22.11 -9.41 -13.92
CA GLN A 22 22.04 -9.20 -12.47
C GLN A 22 21.20 -10.29 -11.78
N ARG A 23 21.85 -11.40 -11.43
CA ARG A 23 21.18 -12.57 -10.83
C ARG A 23 20.97 -12.51 -9.30
N GLU A 24 21.46 -11.47 -8.62
CA GLU A 24 21.47 -11.42 -7.14
C GLU A 24 20.53 -10.38 -6.50
N ASN A 25 19.84 -9.53 -7.27
CA ASN A 25 18.93 -8.54 -6.67
C ASN A 25 17.71 -9.23 -6.06
N LYS A 26 17.48 -9.04 -4.76
CA LYS A 26 16.29 -9.54 -4.08
C LYS A 26 15.13 -8.58 -4.29
N VAL A 27 13.92 -9.12 -4.17
CA VAL A 27 12.71 -8.29 -4.21
C VAL A 27 12.53 -7.58 -2.85
N PRO A 28 12.00 -6.35 -2.84
CA PRO A 28 11.63 -5.68 -1.60
C PRO A 28 10.57 -6.48 -0.85
N VAL A 29 10.45 -6.22 0.45
CA VAL A 29 9.43 -6.86 1.29
C VAL A 29 8.69 -5.81 2.10
N PHE A 30 7.42 -6.08 2.42
CA PHE A 30 6.75 -5.36 3.49
C PHE A 30 7.32 -5.80 4.83
N LEU A 31 7.48 -4.85 5.75
CA LEU A 31 7.86 -5.16 7.12
C LEU A 31 6.67 -5.79 7.87
N PRO A 32 6.90 -6.47 9.02
CA PRO A 32 5.82 -6.92 9.88
C PRO A 32 4.85 -5.78 10.21
N ASP A 33 3.55 -6.04 10.05
CA ASP A 33 2.45 -5.05 10.17
C ASP A 33 2.63 -3.80 9.27
N GLY A 34 3.50 -3.90 8.27
CA GLY A 34 3.81 -2.84 7.32
C GLY A 34 2.97 -2.90 6.04
N ASP A 35 2.23 -3.99 5.84
CA ASP A 35 1.17 -4.07 4.84
C ASP A 35 -0.19 -3.73 5.46
N MET A 36 -1.23 -3.52 4.63
CA MET A 36 -2.59 -3.17 5.09
C MET A 36 -3.49 -4.40 5.25
N LYS A 37 -2.95 -5.61 5.42
CA LYS A 37 -3.80 -6.81 5.54
C LYS A 37 -4.64 -6.75 6.80
N GLY A 38 -5.93 -7.03 6.66
CA GLY A 38 -6.88 -7.00 7.77
C GLY A 38 -7.23 -5.59 8.27
N PHE A 39 -6.76 -4.54 7.59
CA PHE A 39 -7.11 -3.18 7.94
C PHE A 39 -8.60 -2.90 7.73
N SER A 40 -9.19 -2.11 8.61
CA SER A 40 -10.58 -1.65 8.49
C SER A 40 -10.67 -0.18 8.85
N LEU A 41 -11.63 0.51 8.24
CA LEU A 41 -11.81 1.95 8.38
C LEU A 41 -13.28 2.27 8.64
N ARG A 42 -13.55 3.26 9.49
CA ARG A 42 -14.94 3.72 9.73
C ARG A 42 -15.44 4.49 8.53
N GLU A 43 -16.70 4.30 8.15
CA GLU A 43 -17.29 4.98 6.99
C GLU A 43 -17.39 6.50 7.20
N ASP A 44 -17.49 6.95 8.45
CA ASP A 44 -17.48 8.37 8.83
C ASP A 44 -16.07 8.97 8.91
N THR A 45 -15.03 8.25 8.48
CA THR A 45 -13.68 8.80 8.38
C THR A 45 -13.68 9.96 7.38
N PRO A 46 -13.23 11.16 7.77
CA PRO A 46 -13.20 12.29 6.85
C PRO A 46 -12.26 12.06 5.67
N VAL A 47 -12.69 12.46 4.48
CA VAL A 47 -11.81 12.54 3.29
C VAL A 47 -10.62 13.44 3.59
N GLY A 48 -9.43 13.02 3.17
CA GLY A 48 -8.14 13.65 3.47
C GLY A 48 -7.46 13.13 4.73
N SER A 49 -8.09 12.23 5.50
CA SER A 49 -7.46 11.62 6.66
C SER A 49 -6.34 10.67 6.24
N SER A 50 -5.19 10.75 6.91
CA SER A 50 -4.18 9.69 6.87
C SER A 50 -4.67 8.51 7.70
N VAL A 51 -4.83 7.35 7.06
CA VAL A 51 -5.48 6.17 7.65
C VAL A 51 -4.52 5.02 7.93
N TYR A 52 -3.37 5.01 7.24
CA TYR A 52 -2.37 3.98 7.43
C TYR A 52 -0.98 4.49 7.06
N LYS A 53 0.07 3.75 7.47
CA LYS A 53 1.43 3.96 7.00
C LYS A 53 2.05 2.63 6.60
N LEU A 54 2.23 2.44 5.30
CA LEU A 54 2.94 1.30 4.74
C LEU A 54 4.41 1.33 5.14
N ARG A 55 4.97 0.15 5.35
CA ARG A 55 6.38 -0.01 5.70
C ARG A 55 6.95 -1.18 4.91
N GLY A 56 8.08 -0.93 4.26
CA GLY A 56 8.79 -1.92 3.49
C GLY A 56 10.28 -1.64 3.49
N SER A 57 11.05 -2.64 3.12
CA SER A 57 12.50 -2.58 3.01
C SER A 57 12.95 -3.38 1.81
N ASP A 58 13.96 -2.87 1.14
CA ASP A 58 14.72 -3.61 0.15
C ASP A 58 15.89 -4.33 0.87
N PRO A 59 16.11 -5.64 0.67
CA PRO A 59 17.19 -6.38 1.33
C PRO A 59 18.59 -5.80 1.09
N GLU A 60 18.80 -5.11 -0.02
CA GLU A 60 20.03 -4.43 -0.42
C GLU A 60 20.17 -3.04 0.22
N GLY A 61 19.16 -2.59 0.98
CA GLY A 61 19.15 -1.31 1.66
C GLY A 61 18.80 -0.11 0.77
N THR A 62 18.31 -0.36 -0.45
CA THR A 62 17.87 0.72 -1.34
C THR A 62 16.52 1.31 -0.89
N PRO A 63 16.22 2.57 -1.26
CA PRO A 63 14.90 3.14 -1.02
C PRO A 63 13.80 2.35 -1.73
N VAL A 64 12.72 2.07 -1.00
CA VAL A 64 11.50 1.50 -1.57
C VAL A 64 10.48 2.57 -1.91
N SER A 65 9.58 2.24 -2.84
CA SER A 65 8.45 3.07 -3.22
C SER A 65 7.13 2.28 -3.16
N PHE A 66 6.03 2.98 -2.88
CA PHE A 66 4.71 2.37 -2.72
C PHE A 66 3.71 2.86 -3.77
N THR A 67 2.82 1.97 -4.18
CA THR A 67 1.64 2.32 -4.99
C THR A 67 0.40 1.62 -4.44
N VAL A 68 -0.76 2.23 -4.66
CA VAL A 68 -2.08 1.67 -4.34
C VAL A 68 -2.99 1.80 -5.56
N SER A 69 -3.76 0.77 -5.87
CA SER A 69 -4.78 0.80 -6.93
C SER A 69 -6.16 1.19 -6.39
N GLY A 70 -7.09 1.47 -7.31
CA GLY A 70 -8.45 1.88 -6.99
C GLY A 70 -8.54 3.37 -6.64
N ASP A 71 -9.75 3.81 -6.33
CA ASP A 71 -10.06 5.26 -6.31
C ASP A 71 -10.29 5.82 -4.90
N TYR A 72 -10.41 4.96 -3.88
CA TYR A 72 -10.72 5.37 -2.50
C TYR A 72 -9.49 5.74 -1.68
N LEU A 73 -8.32 5.18 -2.03
CA LEU A 73 -7.08 5.35 -1.28
C LEU A 73 -6.02 5.97 -2.20
N SER A 74 -5.23 6.88 -1.65
CA SER A 74 -3.97 7.33 -2.25
C SER A 74 -2.82 7.01 -1.32
N VAL A 75 -1.60 6.94 -1.87
CA VAL A 75 -0.38 6.73 -1.08
C VAL A 75 0.67 7.75 -1.48
N ASP A 76 1.32 8.36 -0.50
CA ASP A 76 2.58 9.05 -0.74
C ASP A 76 3.67 8.02 -1.05
N ARG A 77 4.18 8.07 -2.28
CA ARG A 77 5.05 7.04 -2.84
C ARG A 77 6.31 6.77 -2.01
N ASN A 78 6.83 7.77 -1.31
CA ASN A 78 8.12 7.68 -0.62
C ASN A 78 7.96 7.39 0.88
N SER A 79 6.98 8.01 1.53
CA SER A 79 6.74 7.86 2.96
C SER A 79 5.81 6.71 3.33
N GLY A 80 5.05 6.19 2.35
CA GLY A 80 4.06 5.12 2.54
C GLY A 80 2.79 5.57 3.25
N VAL A 81 2.57 6.88 3.48
CA VAL A 81 1.35 7.39 4.11
C VAL A 81 0.17 7.19 3.19
N VAL A 82 -0.84 6.43 3.66
CA VAL A 82 -2.07 6.15 2.93
C VAL A 82 -3.17 7.10 3.40
N THR A 83 -3.86 7.73 2.44
CA THR A 83 -4.90 8.73 2.69
C THR A 83 -6.21 8.30 2.06
N LEU A 84 -7.31 8.50 2.79
CA LEU A 84 -8.66 8.33 2.24
C LEU A 84 -8.98 9.53 1.32
N VAL A 85 -9.27 9.28 0.05
CA VAL A 85 -9.51 10.36 -0.94
C VAL A 85 -10.96 10.43 -1.44
N GLN A 86 -11.79 9.45 -1.08
CA GLN A 86 -13.22 9.44 -1.38
C GLN A 86 -14.03 9.09 -0.13
N ALA A 87 -15.23 9.66 -0.01
CA ALA A 87 -16.13 9.35 1.09
C ALA A 87 -16.54 7.88 1.01
N LEU A 88 -16.72 7.26 2.17
CA LEU A 88 -17.18 5.89 2.28
C LEU A 88 -18.68 5.87 2.54
N ASP A 89 -19.33 4.88 1.95
CA ASP A 89 -20.75 4.63 2.12
C ASP A 89 -20.94 3.11 2.11
N ARG A 90 -21.21 2.53 3.27
CA ARG A 90 -21.35 1.08 3.40
C ARG A 90 -22.60 0.57 2.68
N GLU A 91 -23.68 1.35 2.63
CA GLU A 91 -24.90 0.98 1.93
C GLU A 91 -24.66 0.84 0.42
N SER A 92 -23.76 1.64 -0.13
CA SER A 92 -23.33 1.54 -1.53
C SER A 92 -22.21 0.52 -1.76
N MET A 93 -21.30 0.36 -0.80
CA MET A 93 -20.11 -0.49 -0.95
C MET A 93 -19.70 -1.16 0.36
N ALA A 94 -19.72 -2.49 0.41
CA ALA A 94 -19.44 -3.23 1.64
C ALA A 94 -17.94 -3.34 2.01
N LYS A 95 -17.02 -3.11 1.05
CA LYS A 95 -15.57 -3.25 1.24
C LYS A 95 -14.79 -2.41 0.23
N ILE A 96 -13.59 -2.00 0.61
CA ILE A 96 -12.62 -1.38 -0.31
C ILE A 96 -11.68 -2.48 -0.81
N GLU A 97 -11.49 -2.59 -2.12
CA GLU A 97 -10.51 -3.50 -2.72
C GLU A 97 -9.35 -2.71 -3.31
N ALA A 98 -8.12 -3.07 -2.96
CA ALA A 98 -6.92 -2.41 -3.45
C ALA A 98 -5.76 -3.39 -3.66
N ILE A 99 -4.91 -3.09 -4.63
CA ILE A 99 -3.61 -3.73 -4.82
C ILE A 99 -2.56 -2.75 -4.31
N ILE A 100 -1.74 -3.21 -3.38
CA ILE A 100 -0.64 -2.43 -2.82
C ILE A 100 0.66 -3.06 -3.27
N THR A 101 1.53 -2.26 -3.87
CA THR A 101 2.84 -2.71 -4.34
C THR A 101 3.95 -2.00 -3.57
N VAL A 102 4.94 -2.75 -3.10
CA VAL A 102 6.24 -2.22 -2.70
C VAL A 102 7.24 -2.50 -3.82
N THR A 103 7.96 -1.46 -4.24
CA THR A 103 8.93 -1.54 -5.33
C THR A 103 10.29 -1.07 -4.86
N GLY A 104 11.30 -1.93 -4.98
CA GLY A 104 12.71 -1.62 -4.73
C GLY A 104 13.39 -1.11 -6.00
N MET A 105 14.40 -0.25 -5.83
CA MET A 105 15.24 0.21 -6.92
C MET A 105 16.54 -0.58 -6.96
N TYR A 106 17.14 -0.70 -8.14
CA TYR A 106 18.47 -1.31 -8.24
C TYR A 106 19.52 -0.35 -7.70
N SER A 107 20.44 -0.87 -6.90
CA SER A 107 21.74 -0.25 -6.66
C SER A 107 22.75 -0.86 -7.64
N GLY A 108 22.78 -0.38 -8.87
CA GLY A 108 23.70 -0.85 -9.92
C GLY A 108 23.97 0.25 -10.94
#